data_AF-A0A550H0B6-F1
#
_entry.id   AF-A0A550H0B6-F1
#
_cell.length_a   1.000
_cell.length_b   1.000
_cell.length_c   1.000
_cell.angle_alpha   90.00
_cell.angle_beta   90.00
_cell.angle_gamma   90.00
#
_symmetry.space_group_name_H-M   'P 1'
#
loop_
_entity.id
_entity.type
_entity.pdbx_description
1 polymer ?
#
loop_
_entity_poly.entity_id
_entity_poly.type
_entity_poly.pdbx_seq_one_letter_code
_entity_poly.pdbx_strand_id
1 'polypeptide(L)'
;MWTSTKSGGGRYSGVLPCLTGNMVWSLIRLGFLADPRVEHGIKWITKYQRFDDGEAFPPKIWPYSKATSCFGKHSCHMGVVKSLKALTEIPVGKRSKDVDDCIKDGVEYLLKHHIYKKSHDYNKVSKPSWLRFGFPLMYQTDVLEILGILTSLGCKDTRMQEAVDLVISKQDEKGRWKLESTFNGRFQTNIEQKGNDSKWITLNALRVLKDFYK
;
A
#
# COMPACT_ATOMS: atom_id res chain seq x y z
N MET A 1 23.11 12.51 -5.12
CA MET A 1 22.83 12.81 -3.71
C MET A 1 21.66 13.81 -3.66
N TRP A 2 20.51 13.41 -3.12
CA TRP A 2 19.28 14.22 -3.14
C TRP A 2 19.25 15.15 -1.91
N THR A 3 19.81 16.35 -2.02
CA THR A 3 19.78 17.35 -0.94
C THR A 3 18.42 18.07 -0.90
N SER A 4 17.82 18.23 0.28
CA SER A 4 16.68 19.13 0.46
C SER A 4 17.05 20.53 -0.05
N THR A 5 16.13 21.22 -0.73
CA THR A 5 16.42 22.50 -1.40
C THR A 5 16.73 23.59 -0.39
N LYS A 6 17.70 24.47 -0.71
CA LYS A 6 18.14 25.61 0.12
C LYS A 6 17.01 26.54 0.57
N SER A 7 15.86 26.51 -0.08
CA SER A 7 14.69 27.38 0.16
C SER A 7 13.68 26.82 1.19
N GLY A 8 13.93 25.63 1.76
CA GLY A 8 12.90 24.88 2.47
C GLY A 8 11.88 24.25 1.50
N GLY A 9 11.23 23.17 1.94
CA GLY A 9 10.24 22.43 1.15
C GLY A 9 10.77 21.18 0.44
N GLY A 10 9.82 20.37 -0.06
CA GLY A 10 10.11 19.17 -0.85
C GLY A 10 10.44 19.51 -2.31
N ARG A 11 11.21 18.64 -2.99
CA ARG A 11 11.48 18.80 -4.43
C ARG A 11 10.25 18.42 -5.24
N TYR A 12 9.74 19.36 -6.05
CA TYR A 12 8.60 19.12 -6.96
C TYR A 12 8.82 17.92 -7.92
N SER A 13 10.07 17.69 -8.35
CA SER A 13 10.44 16.55 -9.19
C SER A 13 10.62 15.22 -8.44
N GLY A 14 10.57 15.24 -7.12
CA GLY A 14 10.81 14.08 -6.25
C GLY A 14 9.55 13.55 -5.57
N VAL A 15 8.35 13.96 -6.01
CA VAL A 15 7.10 13.48 -5.44
C VAL A 15 6.86 12.03 -5.90
N LEU A 16 6.79 11.12 -4.93
CA LEU A 16 6.56 9.69 -5.17
C LEU A 16 5.22 9.28 -4.54
N PRO A 17 4.34 8.56 -5.27
CA PRO A 17 3.01 8.23 -4.76
C PRO A 17 3.06 7.43 -3.45
N CYS A 18 4.02 6.51 -3.31
CA CYS A 18 4.14 5.71 -2.09
C CYS A 18 4.54 6.52 -0.85
N LEU A 19 5.32 7.58 -1.02
CA LEU A 19 5.70 8.47 0.07
C LEU A 19 4.55 9.44 0.41
N THR A 20 3.88 9.99 -0.62
CA THR A 20 2.69 10.82 -0.42
C THR A 20 1.60 10.05 0.33
N GLY A 21 1.29 8.82 -0.10
CA GLY A 21 0.31 7.97 0.57
C GLY A 21 0.65 7.70 2.03
N ASN A 22 1.89 7.29 2.33
CA ASN A 22 2.32 7.08 3.72
C ASN A 22 2.22 8.34 4.59
N MET A 23 2.55 9.52 4.04
CA MET A 23 2.46 10.79 4.78
C MET A 23 1.02 11.17 5.05
N VAL A 24 0.14 11.10 4.04
CA VAL A 24 -1.30 11.37 4.20
C VAL A 24 -1.90 10.40 5.21
N TRP A 25 -1.65 9.10 5.08
CA TRP A 25 -2.09 8.09 6.04
C TRP A 25 -1.66 8.44 7.46
N SER A 26 -0.37 8.69 7.70
CA SER A 26 0.17 8.98 9.03
C SER A 26 -0.48 10.23 9.65
N LEU A 27 -0.68 11.29 8.87
CA LEU A 27 -1.28 12.54 9.37
C LEU A 27 -2.78 12.37 9.68
N ILE A 28 -3.51 11.58 8.90
CA ILE A 28 -4.90 11.22 9.22
C ILE A 28 -4.95 10.45 10.55
N ARG A 29 -4.08 9.46 10.76
CA ARG A 29 -3.98 8.70 12.03
C ARG A 29 -3.69 9.59 13.24
N LEU A 30 -2.97 10.69 13.02
CA LEU A 30 -2.60 11.65 14.05
C LEU A 30 -3.68 12.74 14.28
N GLY A 31 -4.84 12.64 13.63
CA GLY A 31 -5.97 13.55 13.84
C GLY A 31 -5.99 14.77 12.92
N PHE A 32 -5.11 14.85 11.92
CA PHE A 32 -4.99 16.01 11.03
C PHE A 32 -5.81 15.90 9.74
N LEU A 33 -6.89 15.11 9.71
CA LEU A 33 -7.71 14.94 8.50
C LEU A 33 -8.24 16.28 7.94
N ALA A 34 -8.61 17.21 8.82
CA ALA A 34 -9.11 18.53 8.44
C ALA A 34 -8.00 19.57 8.15
N ASP A 35 -6.72 19.18 8.22
CA ASP A 35 -5.61 20.08 7.89
C ASP A 35 -5.56 20.32 6.37
N PRO A 36 -5.55 21.58 5.89
CA PRO A 36 -5.54 21.89 4.46
C PRO A 36 -4.39 21.23 3.68
N ARG A 37 -3.26 20.95 4.33
CA ARG A 37 -2.10 20.28 3.69
C ARG A 37 -2.36 18.80 3.49
N VAL A 38 -3.10 18.16 4.39
CA VAL A 38 -3.53 16.76 4.26
C VAL A 38 -4.57 16.66 3.15
N GLU A 39 -5.53 17.58 3.10
CA GLU A 39 -6.50 17.66 1.99
C GLU A 39 -5.81 17.84 0.64
N HIS A 40 -4.76 18.67 0.57
CA HIS A 40 -3.96 18.81 -0.65
C HIS A 40 -3.29 17.50 -1.06
N GLY A 41 -2.77 16.74 -0.08
CA GLY A 41 -2.21 15.41 -0.32
C GLY A 41 -3.26 14.41 -0.84
N ILE A 42 -4.47 14.41 -0.26
CA ILE A 42 -5.59 13.58 -0.73
C ILE A 42 -5.96 13.95 -2.17
N LYS A 43 -6.15 15.24 -2.45
CA LYS A 43 -6.44 15.75 -3.81
C LYS A 43 -5.33 15.41 -4.81
N TRP A 44 -4.07 15.41 -4.37
CA TRP A 44 -2.97 14.97 -5.22
C TRP A 44 -3.08 13.48 -5.56
N ILE A 45 -3.39 12.63 -4.57
CA ILE A 45 -3.59 11.20 -4.80
C ILE A 45 -4.73 10.96 -5.79
N THR A 46 -5.91 11.54 -5.55
CA THR A 46 -7.08 11.30 -6.43
C THR A 46 -6.90 11.88 -7.83
N LYS A 47 -6.13 12.97 -7.97
CA LYS A 47 -5.86 13.58 -9.28
C LYS A 47 -4.83 12.84 -10.12
N TYR A 48 -3.80 12.27 -9.49
CA TYR A 48 -2.62 11.77 -10.19
C TYR A 48 -2.40 10.26 -10.06
N GLN A 49 -3.04 9.57 -9.11
CA GLN A 49 -2.96 8.12 -9.06
C GLN A 49 -3.60 7.53 -10.32
N ARG A 50 -2.88 6.62 -10.96
CA ARG A 50 -3.35 5.83 -12.10
C ARG A 50 -3.38 4.36 -11.72
N PHE A 51 -4.15 3.58 -12.47
CA PHE A 51 -4.33 2.14 -12.27
C PHE A 51 -4.05 1.38 -13.57
N ASP A 52 -3.03 1.83 -14.29
CA ASP A 52 -2.67 1.28 -15.61
C ASP A 52 -2.03 -0.10 -15.48
N ASP A 53 -2.36 -0.97 -16.42
CA ASP A 53 -1.79 -2.31 -16.55
C ASP A 53 -1.29 -2.62 -17.98
N GLY A 54 -0.83 -1.57 -18.64
CA GLY A 54 -0.11 -1.64 -19.90
C GLY A 54 -0.93 -1.47 -21.17
N GLU A 55 -2.20 -1.07 -21.04
CA GLU A 55 -3.10 -0.82 -22.17
C GLU A 55 -2.78 0.51 -22.89
N ALA A 56 -2.34 1.53 -22.15
CA ALA A 56 -2.09 2.87 -22.67
C ALA A 56 -0.73 3.43 -22.22
N PHE A 57 -0.24 4.44 -22.94
CA PHE A 57 0.94 5.19 -22.54
C PHE A 57 0.56 6.31 -21.56
N PRO A 58 1.38 6.56 -20.53
CA PRO A 58 1.12 7.66 -19.60
C PRO A 58 1.30 9.01 -20.30
N PRO A 59 0.56 10.05 -19.89
CA PRO A 59 0.71 11.40 -20.43
C PRO A 59 2.15 11.92 -20.27
N LYS A 60 2.66 12.71 -21.21
CA LYS A 60 4.01 13.30 -21.14
C LYS A 60 4.06 14.60 -20.30
N ILE A 61 3.26 14.68 -19.25
CA ILE A 61 3.19 15.83 -18.33
C ILE A 61 3.58 15.42 -16.91
N TRP A 62 3.83 16.39 -16.03
CA TRP A 62 4.07 16.11 -14.61
C TRP A 62 2.81 15.51 -13.93
N PRO A 63 2.95 14.54 -13.01
CA PRO A 63 4.18 13.90 -12.52
C PRO A 63 4.68 12.73 -13.41
N TYR A 64 3.87 12.29 -14.36
CA TYR A 64 4.07 11.07 -15.15
C TYR A 64 5.38 11.05 -15.97
N SER A 65 5.76 12.18 -16.57
CA SER A 65 6.98 12.30 -17.37
C SER A 65 8.29 12.21 -16.58
N LYS A 66 8.22 12.32 -15.24
CA LYS A 66 9.39 12.29 -14.35
C LYS A 66 9.42 11.04 -13.47
N ALA A 67 8.28 10.60 -12.97
CA ALA A 67 8.17 9.44 -12.10
C ALA A 67 7.79 8.16 -12.89
N THR A 68 8.55 7.86 -13.95
CA THR A 68 8.26 6.76 -14.89
C THR A 68 8.31 5.37 -14.25
N SER A 69 9.03 5.19 -13.14
CA SER A 69 9.02 3.96 -12.35
C SER A 69 7.73 3.77 -11.55
N CYS A 70 6.99 4.86 -11.29
CA CYS A 70 5.75 4.86 -10.52
C CYS A 70 4.50 4.93 -11.41
N PHE A 71 4.58 5.71 -12.48
CA PHE A 71 3.49 5.99 -13.43
C PHE A 71 3.92 5.66 -14.87
N GLY A 72 4.63 4.55 -15.03
CA GLY A 72 5.07 4.09 -16.35
C GLY A 72 3.90 3.51 -17.15
N LYS A 73 4.23 2.63 -18.10
CA LYS A 73 3.24 1.84 -18.82
C LYS A 73 2.33 1.03 -17.87
N HIS A 74 2.90 0.55 -16.77
CA HIS A 74 2.15 -0.03 -15.65
C HIS A 74 2.30 0.87 -14.44
N SER A 75 1.22 1.05 -13.69
CA SER A 75 1.28 1.71 -12.40
C SER A 75 2.09 0.88 -11.42
N CYS A 76 2.92 1.52 -10.60
CA CYS A 76 3.68 0.80 -9.58
C CYS A 76 2.73 0.32 -8.47
N HIS A 77 2.70 -0.99 -8.25
CA HIS A 77 1.90 -1.63 -7.20
C HIS A 77 2.06 -0.98 -5.82
N MET A 78 3.30 -0.66 -5.41
CA MET A 78 3.56 -0.02 -4.12
C MET A 78 2.94 1.38 -4.05
N GLY A 79 2.92 2.12 -5.17
CA GLY A 79 2.23 3.40 -5.27
C GLY A 79 0.73 3.24 -5.05
N VAL A 80 0.11 2.31 -5.78
CA VAL A 80 -1.32 1.97 -5.64
C VAL A 80 -1.67 1.58 -4.21
N VAL A 81 -0.92 0.67 -3.60
CA VAL A 81 -1.18 0.19 -2.23
C VAL A 81 -1.11 1.31 -1.21
N LYS A 82 -0.10 2.19 -1.27
CA LYS A 82 0.02 3.29 -0.30
C LYS A 82 -0.98 4.41 -0.55
N SER A 83 -1.38 4.64 -1.79
CA SER A 83 -2.49 5.54 -2.12
C SER A 83 -3.79 5.01 -1.51
N LEU A 84 -4.11 3.73 -1.71
CA LEU A 84 -5.27 3.10 -1.07
C LEU A 84 -5.19 3.17 0.45
N LYS A 85 -4.06 2.78 1.05
CA LYS A 85 -3.84 2.84 2.50
C LYS A 85 -4.19 4.22 3.09
N ALA A 86 -3.84 5.29 2.38
CA ALA A 86 -4.16 6.65 2.80
C ALA A 86 -5.65 6.97 2.68
N LEU A 87 -6.24 6.66 1.52
CA LEU A 87 -7.64 6.98 1.22
C LEU A 87 -8.62 6.16 2.08
N THR A 88 -8.31 4.89 2.37
CA THR A 88 -9.18 4.04 3.19
C THR A 88 -9.22 4.45 4.66
N GLU A 89 -8.22 5.19 5.14
CA GLU A 89 -8.20 5.75 6.49
C GLU A 89 -9.19 6.92 6.67
N ILE A 90 -9.67 7.52 5.58
CA ILE A 90 -10.71 8.54 5.64
C ILE A 90 -12.04 7.85 6.03
N PRO A 91 -12.77 8.32 7.06
CA PRO A 91 -14.06 7.77 7.42
C PRO A 91 -15.06 7.82 6.25
N VAL A 92 -15.87 6.78 6.06
CA VAL A 92 -16.78 6.65 4.89
C VAL A 92 -17.62 7.90 4.67
N GLY A 93 -18.24 8.46 5.71
CA GLY A 93 -19.07 9.67 5.62
C GLY A 93 -18.29 10.98 5.34
N LYS A 94 -16.97 10.93 5.24
CA LYS A 94 -16.08 12.07 4.93
C LYS A 94 -15.33 11.90 3.62
N ARG A 95 -15.56 10.81 2.87
CA ARG A 95 -14.95 10.60 1.56
C ARG A 95 -15.65 11.45 0.52
N SER A 96 -14.88 12.06 -0.37
CA SER A 96 -15.44 12.67 -1.57
C SER A 96 -15.67 11.61 -2.64
N LYS A 97 -16.46 11.94 -3.66
CA LYS A 97 -16.64 11.07 -4.82
C LYS A 97 -15.31 10.64 -5.46
N ASP A 98 -14.37 11.57 -5.63
CA ASP A 98 -13.06 11.25 -6.20
C ASP A 98 -12.26 10.25 -5.34
N VAL A 99 -12.43 10.30 -4.01
CA VAL A 99 -11.81 9.34 -3.09
C VAL A 99 -12.44 7.97 -3.28
N ASP A 100 -13.77 7.89 -3.32
CA ASP A 100 -14.48 6.62 -3.50
C ASP A 100 -14.19 5.98 -4.87
N ASP A 101 -14.16 6.77 -5.94
CA ASP A 101 -13.80 6.30 -7.28
C ASP A 101 -12.36 5.76 -7.31
N CYS A 102 -11.41 6.50 -6.71
CA CYS A 102 -10.01 6.07 -6.62
C CYS A 102 -9.83 4.81 -5.76
N ILE A 103 -10.61 4.65 -4.67
CA ILE A 103 -10.64 3.42 -3.88
C ILE A 103 -11.16 2.25 -4.73
N LYS A 104 -12.28 2.44 -5.44
CA LYS A 104 -12.87 1.41 -6.30
C LYS A 104 -11.89 0.93 -7.37
N ASP A 105 -11.28 1.86 -8.11
CA ASP A 105 -10.34 1.53 -9.18
C ASP A 105 -9.08 0.84 -8.64
N GLY A 106 -8.59 1.28 -7.48
CA GLY A 106 -7.44 0.64 -6.84
C GLY A 106 -7.74 -0.76 -6.30
N VAL A 107 -8.94 -0.99 -5.78
CA VAL A 107 -9.40 -2.34 -5.38
C VAL A 107 -9.39 -3.26 -6.60
N GLU A 108 -10.04 -2.87 -7.70
CA GLU A 108 -10.05 -3.69 -8.92
C GLU A 108 -8.65 -3.91 -9.50
N TYR A 109 -7.79 -2.89 -9.45
CA TYR A 109 -6.39 -3.05 -9.85
C TYR A 109 -5.69 -4.16 -9.05
N LEU A 110 -5.82 -4.15 -7.72
CA LEU A 110 -5.19 -5.16 -6.87
C LEU A 110 -5.80 -6.55 -7.10
N LEU A 111 -7.11 -6.64 -7.30
CA LEU A 111 -7.79 -7.90 -7.59
C LEU A 111 -7.40 -8.48 -8.95
N LYS A 112 -7.29 -7.65 -10.00
CA LYS A 112 -6.76 -8.04 -11.32
C LYS A 112 -5.36 -8.67 -11.23
N HIS A 113 -4.57 -8.25 -10.23
CA HIS A 113 -3.24 -8.79 -9.98
C HIS A 113 -3.23 -9.97 -8.99
N HIS A 114 -4.40 -10.53 -8.63
CA HIS A 114 -4.53 -11.56 -7.60
C HIS A 114 -3.70 -11.19 -6.36
N ILE A 115 -3.84 -9.92 -5.95
CA ILE A 115 -3.15 -9.25 -4.84
C ILE A 115 -1.66 -8.96 -5.07
N TYR A 116 -0.87 -9.93 -5.51
CA TYR A 116 0.60 -9.83 -5.55
C TYR A 116 1.26 -10.46 -6.79
N LYS A 117 0.46 -10.92 -7.75
CA LYS A 117 0.92 -11.57 -8.99
C LYS A 117 0.92 -10.57 -10.15
N LYS A 118 1.44 -11.00 -11.30
CA LYS A 118 1.32 -10.27 -12.56
C LYS A 118 -0.04 -10.58 -13.18
N SER A 119 -0.77 -9.55 -13.58
CA SER A 119 -2.08 -9.68 -14.23
C SER A 119 -2.05 -10.52 -15.53
N HIS A 120 -0.95 -10.47 -16.27
CA HIS A 120 -0.76 -11.20 -17.53
C HIS A 120 -0.19 -12.62 -17.35
N ASP A 121 0.23 -13.00 -16.13
CA ASP A 121 0.75 -14.34 -15.81
C ASP A 121 0.64 -14.60 -14.30
N TYR A 122 -0.46 -15.24 -13.89
CA TYR A 122 -0.76 -15.53 -12.49
C TYR A 122 0.17 -16.56 -11.85
N ASN A 123 1.06 -17.21 -12.60
CA ASN A 123 2.10 -18.06 -12.03
C ASN A 123 3.32 -17.24 -11.57
N LYS A 124 3.38 -15.95 -11.93
CA LYS A 124 4.50 -15.07 -11.58
C LYS A 124 4.10 -14.06 -10.51
N VAL A 125 4.83 -14.11 -9.41
CA VAL A 125 4.78 -13.08 -8.38
C VAL A 125 5.41 -11.77 -8.89
N SER A 126 4.75 -10.64 -8.64
CA SER A 126 5.23 -9.32 -9.05
C SER A 126 6.53 -8.94 -8.35
N LYS A 127 6.66 -9.26 -7.07
CA LYS A 127 7.91 -9.11 -6.32
C LYS A 127 8.06 -10.18 -5.24
N PRO A 128 9.07 -11.08 -5.32
CA PRO A 128 9.21 -12.19 -4.37
C PRO A 128 9.31 -11.78 -2.89
N SER A 129 9.77 -10.55 -2.61
CA SER A 129 9.83 -10.05 -1.24
C SER A 129 8.46 -9.84 -0.59
N TRP A 130 7.38 -9.74 -1.36
CA TRP A 130 6.03 -9.56 -0.82
C TRP A 130 5.46 -10.81 -0.14
N LEU A 131 6.09 -11.97 -0.36
CA LEU A 131 5.74 -13.23 0.33
C LEU A 131 6.37 -13.33 1.74
N ARG A 132 7.16 -12.34 2.16
CA ARG A 132 7.81 -12.29 3.48
C ARG A 132 7.20 -11.18 4.31
N PHE A 133 6.39 -11.53 5.30
CA PHE A 133 5.66 -10.54 6.09
C PHE A 133 6.60 -9.71 6.95
N GLY A 134 6.39 -8.40 6.94
CA GLY A 134 7.30 -7.47 7.59
C GLY A 134 6.64 -6.31 8.31
N PHE A 135 7.35 -5.80 9.32
CA PHE A 135 6.92 -4.66 10.10
C PHE A 135 8.12 -3.86 10.65
N PRO A 136 8.05 -2.52 10.66
CA PRO A 136 7.07 -1.68 9.94
C PRO A 136 7.39 -1.64 8.44
N LEU A 137 6.37 -1.34 7.63
CA LEU A 137 6.53 -1.18 6.18
C LEU A 137 6.68 0.31 5.82
N MET A 138 7.79 0.66 5.16
CA MET A 138 8.02 2.00 4.61
C MET A 138 7.36 2.14 3.22
N TYR A 139 8.17 2.39 2.17
CA TYR A 139 7.70 2.44 0.78
C TYR A 139 7.38 1.06 0.20
N GLN A 140 7.91 -0.01 0.80
CA GLN A 140 7.58 -1.38 0.42
C GLN A 140 6.22 -1.80 0.98
N THR A 141 5.65 -2.84 0.39
CA THR A 141 4.44 -3.54 0.83
C THR A 141 4.76 -5.03 0.95
N ASP A 142 3.85 -5.78 1.56
CA ASP A 142 3.76 -7.24 1.45
C ASP A 142 2.29 -7.64 1.23
N VAL A 143 2.03 -8.94 1.04
CA VAL A 143 0.66 -9.46 0.85
C VAL A 143 -0.25 -9.15 2.03
N LEU A 144 0.29 -9.16 3.25
CA LEU A 144 -0.48 -8.98 4.47
C LEU A 144 -1.01 -7.53 4.59
N GLU A 145 -0.22 -6.52 4.24
CA GLU A 145 -0.68 -5.13 4.20
C GLU A 145 -1.78 -4.95 3.15
N ILE A 146 -1.64 -5.57 1.97
CA ILE A 146 -2.61 -5.43 0.89
C ILE A 146 -3.95 -6.05 1.30
N LEU A 147 -3.92 -7.29 1.82
CA LEU A 147 -5.13 -7.92 2.33
C LEU A 147 -5.76 -7.11 3.46
N GLY A 148 -4.97 -6.57 4.39
CA GLY A 148 -5.47 -5.74 5.48
C GLY A 148 -6.23 -4.51 4.99
N ILE A 149 -5.77 -3.88 3.91
CA ILE A 149 -6.48 -2.76 3.28
C ILE A 149 -7.80 -3.25 2.66
N LEU A 150 -7.76 -4.32 1.85
CA LEU A 150 -8.93 -4.82 1.13
C LEU A 150 -10.02 -5.34 2.08
N THR A 151 -9.66 -6.14 3.09
CA THR A 151 -10.64 -6.67 4.04
C THR A 151 -11.22 -5.57 4.93
N SER A 152 -10.47 -4.51 5.23
CA SER A 152 -11.00 -3.35 5.97
C SER A 152 -12.08 -2.58 5.20
N LEU A 153 -12.10 -2.70 3.86
CA LEU A 153 -13.15 -2.19 2.99
C LEU A 153 -14.34 -3.15 2.86
N GLY A 154 -14.30 -4.31 3.51
CA GLY A 154 -15.29 -5.38 3.33
C GLY A 154 -15.15 -6.13 2.00
N CYS A 155 -14.02 -6.01 1.31
CA CYS A 155 -13.79 -6.70 0.05
C CYS A 155 -13.66 -8.22 0.29
N LYS A 156 -14.48 -9.00 -0.42
CA LYS A 156 -14.46 -10.46 -0.45
C LYS A 156 -14.63 -10.91 -1.88
N ASP A 157 -13.55 -11.41 -2.47
CA ASP A 157 -13.48 -11.79 -3.87
C ASP A 157 -12.64 -13.08 -4.02
N THR A 158 -13.01 -13.96 -4.94
CA THR A 158 -12.32 -15.24 -5.17
C THR A 158 -10.86 -15.05 -5.59
N ARG A 159 -10.53 -13.94 -6.25
CA ARG A 159 -9.16 -13.55 -6.63
C ARG A 159 -8.24 -13.31 -5.43
N MET A 160 -8.80 -13.17 -4.22
CA MET A 160 -8.04 -13.00 -2.98
C MET A 160 -7.61 -14.34 -2.34
N GLN A 161 -8.23 -15.47 -2.73
CA GLN A 161 -8.14 -16.72 -1.99
C GLN A 161 -6.70 -17.20 -1.82
N GLU A 162 -5.90 -17.22 -2.90
CA GLU A 162 -4.50 -17.64 -2.84
C GLU A 162 -3.66 -16.77 -1.88
N ALA A 163 -3.96 -15.48 -1.78
CA ALA A 163 -3.27 -14.58 -0.88
C ALA A 163 -3.67 -14.85 0.59
N VAL A 164 -4.93 -15.18 0.84
CA VAL A 164 -5.41 -15.59 2.17
C VAL A 164 -4.81 -16.93 2.58
N ASP A 165 -4.75 -17.90 1.67
CA ASP A 165 -4.12 -19.21 1.91
C ASP A 165 -2.63 -19.06 2.22
N LEU A 166 -1.94 -18.12 1.57
CA LEU A 166 -0.56 -17.75 1.92
C LEU A 166 -0.45 -17.22 3.35
N VAL A 167 -1.41 -16.42 3.83
CA VAL A 167 -1.40 -15.96 5.23
C VAL A 167 -1.61 -17.15 6.17
N ILE A 168 -2.60 -18.02 5.90
CA ILE A 168 -2.92 -19.18 6.74
C ILE A 168 -1.75 -20.16 6.81
N SER A 169 -1.13 -20.48 5.68
CA SER A 169 0.01 -21.42 5.63
C SER A 169 1.24 -20.97 6.44
N LYS A 170 1.31 -19.69 6.82
CA LYS A 170 2.40 -19.12 7.62
C LYS A 170 2.11 -19.08 9.13
N GLN A 171 0.91 -19.48 9.55
CA GLN A 171 0.52 -19.55 10.95
C GLN A 171 1.26 -20.71 11.65
N ASP A 172 1.83 -20.46 12.83
CA ASP A 172 2.39 -21.50 13.68
C ASP A 172 1.30 -22.26 14.46
N GLU A 173 1.68 -23.35 15.13
CA GLU A 173 0.80 -24.17 15.97
C GLU A 173 0.12 -23.42 17.13
N LYS A 174 0.64 -22.24 17.49
CA LYS A 174 0.12 -21.36 18.56
C LYS A 174 -0.68 -20.18 18.00
N GLY A 175 -0.94 -20.16 16.70
CA GLY A 175 -1.70 -19.11 16.05
C GLY A 175 -0.93 -17.80 15.83
N ARG A 176 0.39 -17.85 15.66
CA ARG A 176 1.29 -16.69 15.55
C ARG A 176 2.03 -16.70 14.22
N TRP A 177 2.56 -15.53 13.85
CA TRP A 177 3.34 -15.32 12.62
C TRP A 177 4.69 -14.69 12.91
N LYS A 178 5.69 -15.05 12.11
CA LYS A 178 7.07 -14.57 12.25
C LYS A 178 7.29 -13.20 11.59
N LEU A 179 8.25 -12.43 12.10
CA LEU A 179 8.81 -11.27 11.42
C LEU A 179 9.84 -11.70 10.37
N GLU A 180 9.42 -11.88 9.11
CA GLU A 180 10.30 -12.37 8.04
C GLU A 180 11.10 -11.25 7.36
N SER A 181 10.59 -10.02 7.39
CA SER A 181 11.21 -8.83 6.81
C SER A 181 11.12 -7.63 7.75
N THR A 182 12.16 -6.83 7.83
CA THR A 182 12.18 -5.63 8.69
C THR A 182 13.22 -4.63 8.19
N PHE A 183 13.03 -3.37 8.57
CA PHE A 183 14.02 -2.30 8.40
C PHE A 183 14.78 -2.00 9.70
N ASN A 184 14.86 -2.93 10.66
CA ASN A 184 15.75 -2.84 11.80
C ASN A 184 17.17 -2.41 11.37
N GLY A 185 17.79 -1.52 12.14
CA GLY A 185 19.03 -0.84 11.80
C GLY A 185 18.88 0.40 10.89
N ARG A 186 17.67 0.71 10.41
CA ARG A 186 17.37 1.93 9.62
C ARG A 186 16.43 2.91 10.31
N PHE A 187 15.94 2.56 11.49
CA PHE A 187 15.11 3.40 12.34
C PHE A 187 15.87 3.79 13.62
N GLN A 188 15.31 4.74 14.37
CA GLN A 188 15.82 5.13 15.69
C GLN A 188 15.79 3.98 16.71
N THR A 189 14.90 3.00 16.50
CA THR A 189 14.82 1.79 17.31
C THR A 189 14.47 0.58 16.46
N ASN A 190 14.92 -0.59 16.90
CA ASN A 190 14.56 -1.86 16.29
C ASN A 190 13.20 -2.33 16.82
N ILE A 191 12.34 -2.82 15.93
CA ILE A 191 11.05 -3.39 16.29
C ILE A 191 11.15 -4.90 16.14
N GLU A 192 11.03 -5.61 17.27
CA GLU A 192 11.07 -7.06 17.39
C GLU A 192 12.32 -7.70 16.75
N GLN A 193 12.47 -9.02 16.87
CA GLN A 193 13.61 -9.74 16.30
C GLN A 193 13.18 -10.47 15.03
N LYS A 194 13.91 -10.24 13.93
CA LYS A 194 13.68 -10.92 12.66
C LYS A 194 13.82 -12.44 12.85
N GLY A 195 12.88 -13.21 12.29
CA GLY A 195 12.82 -14.67 12.37
C GLY A 195 12.05 -15.21 13.57
N ASN A 196 11.79 -14.38 14.58
CA ASN A 196 10.96 -14.74 15.73
C ASN A 196 9.49 -14.36 15.50
N ASP A 197 8.62 -14.88 16.35
CA ASP A 197 7.20 -14.53 16.37
C ASP A 197 7.01 -13.04 16.61
N SER A 198 6.09 -12.44 15.86
CA SER A 198 5.82 -11.01 15.86
C SER A 198 4.41 -10.72 16.34
N LYS A 199 4.27 -9.82 17.31
CA LYS A 199 2.96 -9.35 17.78
C LYS A 199 2.28 -8.53 16.68
N TRP A 200 3.03 -7.74 15.92
CA TRP A 200 2.50 -6.90 14.86
C TRP A 200 2.02 -7.70 13.66
N ILE A 201 2.81 -8.66 13.18
CA ILE A 201 2.39 -9.54 12.08
C ILE A 201 1.20 -10.38 12.52
N THR A 202 1.24 -10.95 13.73
CA THR A 202 0.13 -11.75 14.26
C THR A 202 -1.16 -10.94 14.36
N LEU A 203 -1.11 -9.73 14.91
CA LEU A 203 -2.29 -8.85 14.99
C LEU A 203 -2.88 -8.54 13.61
N ASN A 204 -2.03 -8.22 12.63
CA ASN A 204 -2.49 -7.89 11.29
C ASN A 204 -3.06 -9.11 10.56
N ALA A 205 -2.43 -10.29 10.71
CA ALA A 205 -2.95 -11.55 10.18
C ALA A 205 -4.32 -11.89 10.77
N LEU A 206 -4.47 -11.80 12.09
CA LEU A 206 -5.75 -12.05 12.76
C LEU A 206 -6.84 -11.07 12.31
N ARG A 207 -6.51 -9.78 12.09
CA ARG A 207 -7.47 -8.81 11.54
C ARG A 207 -7.92 -9.19 10.13
N VAL A 208 -6.97 -9.52 9.25
CA VAL A 208 -7.27 -9.97 7.88
C VAL A 208 -8.19 -11.19 7.89
N LEU A 209 -7.81 -12.25 8.62
CA LEU A 209 -8.58 -13.48 8.66
C LEU A 209 -9.96 -13.26 9.28
N LYS A 210 -10.05 -12.49 10.38
CA LYS A 210 -11.32 -12.14 10.99
C LYS A 210 -12.21 -11.38 10.01
N ASP A 211 -11.70 -10.37 9.32
CA ASP A 211 -12.51 -9.55 8.42
C ASP A 211 -12.90 -10.30 7.14
N PHE A 212 -12.08 -11.25 6.66
CA PHE A 212 -12.36 -12.06 5.47
C PHE A 212 -13.41 -13.15 5.71
N TYR A 213 -13.39 -13.79 6.89
CA TYR A 213 -14.30 -14.87 7.27
C TYR A 213 -15.51 -14.42 8.10
N LYS A 214 -15.66 -13.11 8.34
CA LYS A 214 -16.91 -12.54 8.86
C LYS A 214 -18.09 -12.80 7.92
#